data_AF-A0A9D5RPE1-F1
#
_entry.id   AF-A0A9D5RPE1-F1
#
_cell.length_a   1.000
_cell.length_b   1.000
_cell.length_c   1.000
_cell.angle_alpha   90.00
_cell.angle_beta   90.00
_cell.angle_gamma   90.00
#
_symmetry.space_group_name_H-M   'P 1'
#
loop_
_entity.id
_entity.type
_entity.pdbx_description
1 polymer ?
#
loop_
_entity_poly.entity_id
_entity_poly.type
_entity_poly.pdbx_seq_one_letter_code
_entity_poly.pdbx_strand_id
1 'polypeptide(L)'
;MSLRRRNQEKKRRKTVELEMEDVLPFVENISICSGALMFFSVFAFLLTGRGKETDVVYAMVIGMNAFVFVAGMLFVRRNHDKD
;
A
#
# COMPACT_ATOMS: atom_id res chain seq x y z
N MET A 1 24.69 -34.83 26.40
CA MET A 1 24.73 -33.67 25.47
C MET A 1 23.33 -33.37 24.97
N SER A 2 22.95 -32.09 24.92
CA SER A 2 21.56 -31.60 24.81
C SER A 2 20.99 -31.65 23.38
N LEU A 3 20.17 -32.65 23.07
CA LEU A 3 19.35 -32.67 21.85
C LEU A 3 18.20 -31.63 21.89
N ARG A 4 17.85 -31.13 23.09
CA ARG A 4 16.78 -30.14 23.28
C ARG A 4 17.13 -28.71 22.83
N ARG A 5 18.41 -28.33 22.73
CA ARG A 5 18.81 -26.95 22.36
C ARG A 5 18.71 -26.66 20.85
N ARG A 6 18.93 -27.65 19.98
CA ARG A 6 18.91 -27.42 18.52
C ARG A 6 17.51 -27.21 17.93
N ASN A 7 16.45 -27.68 18.60
CA ASN A 7 15.08 -27.49 18.11
C ASN A 7 14.44 -26.15 18.48
N GLN A 8 14.97 -25.44 19.49
CA GLN A 8 14.49 -24.09 19.82
C GLN A 8 15.10 -23.01 18.93
N GLU A 9 16.33 -23.18 18.44
CA GLU A 9 16.93 -22.25 17.48
C GLU A 9 16.29 -22.32 16.09
N LYS A 10 15.83 -23.50 15.65
CA LYS A 10 15.07 -23.63 14.39
C LYS A 10 13.68 -23.02 14.43
N LYS A 11 13.07 -22.87 15.61
CA LYS A 11 11.77 -22.18 15.75
C LYS A 11 11.89 -20.66 15.88
N ARG A 12 13.08 -20.14 16.24
CA ARG A 12 13.31 -18.70 16.43
C ARG A 12 13.77 -17.97 15.17
N ARG A 13 14.09 -18.71 14.10
CA ARG A 13 14.22 -18.21 12.72
C ARG A 13 12.94 -18.42 11.91
N LYS A 14 11.77 -18.32 12.53
CA LYS A 14 10.65 -17.67 11.87
C LYS A 14 10.87 -16.16 11.95
N THR A 15 12.01 -15.70 11.44
CA THR A 15 12.03 -14.39 10.81
C THR A 15 10.96 -14.54 9.75
N VAL A 16 9.90 -13.78 9.90
CA VAL A 16 8.89 -13.64 8.86
C VAL A 16 9.64 -12.95 7.72
N GLU A 17 10.40 -13.74 6.96
CA GLU A 17 10.83 -13.39 5.61
C GLU A 17 9.52 -13.33 4.84
N LEU A 18 8.82 -12.20 4.96
CA LEU A 18 7.81 -11.81 3.99
C LEU A 18 8.57 -11.68 2.68
N GLU A 19 8.57 -12.75 1.90
CA GLU A 19 9.07 -12.72 0.53
C GLU A 19 8.31 -11.59 -0.18
N MET A 20 9.02 -10.82 -1.01
CA MET A 20 8.41 -9.68 -1.71
C MET A 20 7.21 -10.12 -2.57
N GLU A 21 7.16 -11.39 -2.98
CA GLU A 21 6.01 -12.04 -3.63
C GLU A 21 4.74 -12.06 -2.78
N ASP A 22 4.82 -12.24 -1.47
CA ASP A 22 3.65 -12.20 -0.57
C ASP A 22 3.13 -10.77 -0.37
N VAL A 23 4.01 -9.76 -0.50
CA VAL A 23 3.70 -8.35 -0.26
C VAL A 23 3.15 -7.67 -1.52
N LEU A 24 3.54 -8.13 -2.70
CA LEU A 24 3.09 -7.60 -4.00
C LEU A 24 1.56 -7.56 -4.16
N PRO A 25 0.80 -8.66 -3.98
CA PRO A 25 -0.65 -8.64 -4.14
C PRO A 25 -1.33 -7.75 -3.09
N PHE A 26 -0.73 -7.61 -1.91
CA PHE A 26 -1.22 -6.71 -0.87
C PHE A 26 -1.04 -5.24 -1.26
N VAL A 27 0.14 -4.87 -1.77
CA VAL A 27 0.44 -3.51 -2.27
C VAL A 27 -0.43 -3.17 -3.48
N GLU A 28 -0.65 -4.12 -4.38
CA GLU A 28 -1.52 -3.95 -5.54
C GLU A 28 -2.97 -3.68 -5.12
N ASN A 29 -3.51 -4.47 -4.18
CA ASN A 29 -4.85 -4.25 -3.63
C ASN A 29 -4.99 -2.88 -2.95
N ILE A 30 -4.01 -2.47 -2.15
CA ILE A 30 -4.00 -1.14 -1.52
C ILE A 30 -3.96 -0.05 -2.59
N SER A 31 -3.15 -0.21 -3.64
CA SER A 31 -3.06 0.73 -4.74
C SER A 31 -4.40 0.88 -5.45
N ILE A 32 -5.08 -0.23 -5.75
CA ILE A 32 -6.42 -0.22 -6.38
C ILE A 32 -7.45 0.46 -5.46
N CYS A 33 -7.48 0.12 -4.17
CA CYS A 33 -8.37 0.76 -3.20
C CYS A 33 -8.10 2.26 -3.07
N SER A 34 -6.83 2.68 -3.04
CA SER A 34 -6.46 4.10 -3.00
C SER A 34 -6.88 4.83 -4.28
N GLY A 35 -6.73 4.19 -5.46
CA GLY A 35 -7.23 4.73 -6.72
C GLY A 35 -8.76 4.90 -6.74
N ALA A 36 -9.51 3.94 -6.20
CA ALA A 36 -10.96 4.03 -6.07
C ALA A 36 -11.37 5.18 -5.11
N LEU A 37 -10.71 5.31 -3.95
CA LEU A 37 -10.94 6.41 -3.02
C LEU A 37 -10.60 7.77 -3.64
N MET A 38 -9.54 7.84 -4.46
CA MET A 38 -9.20 9.04 -5.23
C MET A 38 -10.35 9.44 -6.16
N PHE A 39 -10.92 8.48 -6.89
CA PHE A 39 -12.05 8.74 -7.79
C PHE A 39 -13.27 9.29 -7.03
N PHE A 40 -13.63 8.66 -5.90
CA PHE A 40 -14.71 9.16 -5.03
C PHE A 40 -14.43 10.56 -4.51
N SER A 41 -13.18 10.87 -4.17
CA SER A 41 -12.77 12.18 -3.67
C SER A 41 -12.91 13.27 -4.74
N VAL A 42 -12.54 12.97 -5.99
CA VAL A 42 -12.76 13.89 -7.13
C VAL A 42 -14.25 14.07 -7.41
N PHE A 43 -15.04 12.99 -7.36
CA PHE A 43 -16.49 13.07 -7.56
C PHE A 43 -17.17 13.90 -6.47
N ALA A 44 -16.78 13.69 -5.22
CA ALA A 44 -17.26 14.48 -4.09
C ALA A 44 -16.85 15.95 -4.22
N PHE A 45 -15.60 16.24 -4.60
CA PHE A 45 -15.16 17.61 -4.88
C PHE A 45 -16.01 18.31 -5.95
N LEU A 46 -16.36 17.60 -7.03
CA LEU A 46 -17.22 18.14 -8.09
C LEU A 46 -18.67 18.36 -7.63
N LEU A 47 -19.19 17.52 -6.73
CA LEU A 47 -20.57 17.58 -6.24
C LEU A 47 -20.77 18.57 -5.08
N THR A 48 -19.80 18.71 -4.18
CA THR A 48 -19.96 19.44 -2.90
C THR A 48 -19.84 20.96 -3.07
N GLY A 49 -19.40 21.46 -4.24
CA GLY A 49 -19.34 22.88 -4.55
C GLY A 49 -18.15 23.59 -3.89
N ARG A 50 -17.75 24.73 -4.49
CA ARG A 50 -16.52 25.49 -4.16
C ARG A 50 -16.61 26.21 -2.81
N GLY A 51 -16.35 25.50 -1.71
CA GLY A 51 -16.01 26.08 -0.42
C GLY A 51 -14.49 26.13 -0.27
N LYS A 52 -13.91 27.30 0.06
CA LYS A 52 -12.45 27.44 0.23
C LYS A 52 -11.86 26.44 1.25
N GLU A 53 -12.61 26.11 2.28
CA GLU A 53 -12.20 25.16 3.33
C GLU A 53 -12.28 23.71 2.85
N THR A 54 -13.37 23.36 2.15
CA THR A 54 -13.56 22.02 1.59
C THR A 54 -12.57 21.73 0.45
N ASP A 55 -12.24 22.73 -0.36
CA ASP A 55 -11.28 22.59 -1.47
C ASP A 55 -9.90 22.15 -0.98
N VAL A 56 -9.44 22.69 0.15
CA VAL A 56 -8.15 22.33 0.75
C VAL A 56 -8.16 20.88 1.24
N VAL A 57 -9.25 20.45 1.88
CA VAL A 57 -9.40 19.06 2.37
C VAL A 57 -9.43 18.09 1.19
N TYR A 58 -10.21 18.37 0.15
CA TYR A 58 -10.27 17.53 -1.04
C TYR A 58 -8.92 17.49 -1.76
N ALA A 59 -8.22 18.61 -1.90
CA ALA A 59 -6.89 18.66 -2.50
C ALA A 59 -5.87 17.81 -1.73
N MET A 60 -5.90 17.84 -0.38
CA MET A 60 -5.05 16.97 0.45
C MET A 60 -5.36 15.48 0.23
N VAL A 61 -6.64 15.09 0.24
CA VAL A 61 -7.05 13.69 0.08
C VAL A 61 -6.73 13.18 -1.33
N ILE A 62 -6.96 13.99 -2.36
CA ILE A 62 -6.61 13.66 -3.75
C ILE A 62 -5.08 13.52 -3.88
N GLY A 63 -4.31 14.46 -3.31
CA GLY A 63 -2.85 14.43 -3.35
C GLY A 63 -2.26 13.21 -2.63
N MET A 64 -2.77 12.87 -1.44
CA MET A 64 -2.29 11.72 -0.67
C MET A 64 -2.62 10.40 -1.38
N ASN A 65 -3.84 10.25 -1.91
CA ASN A 65 -4.20 9.05 -2.68
C ASN A 65 -3.41 8.95 -3.99
N ALA A 66 -3.16 10.06 -4.69
CA ALA A 66 -2.31 10.08 -5.88
C ALA A 66 -0.89 9.61 -5.56
N PHE A 67 -0.32 10.05 -4.44
CA PHE A 67 1.00 9.61 -4.00
C PHE A 67 1.02 8.10 -3.71
N VAL A 68 0.06 7.59 -2.95
CA VAL A 68 -0.03 6.15 -2.62
C VAL A 68 -0.22 5.31 -3.88
N PHE A 69 -1.09 5.75 -4.81
CA PHE A 69 -1.31 5.08 -6.08
C PHE A 69 -0.04 5.03 -6.94
N VAL A 70 0.65 6.16 -7.10
CA VAL A 70 1.89 6.22 -7.90
C VAL A 70 3.02 5.41 -7.25
N ALA A 71 3.16 5.48 -5.91
CA ALA A 71 4.14 4.70 -5.17
C ALA A 71 3.85 3.19 -5.26
N GLY A 72 2.59 2.78 -5.09
CA GLY A 72 2.16 1.40 -5.26
C GLY A 72 2.40 0.89 -6.67
N MET A 73 2.02 1.66 -7.69
CA MET A 73 2.27 1.33 -9.09
C MET A 73 3.77 1.23 -9.41
N LEU A 74 4.60 2.15 -8.92
CA LEU A 74 6.06 2.10 -9.09
C LEU A 74 6.67 0.88 -8.40
N PHE A 75 6.19 0.53 -7.21
CA PHE A 75 6.67 -0.63 -6.45
C PHE A 75 6.34 -1.94 -7.18
N VAL A 76 5.09 -2.09 -7.64
CA VAL A 76 4.66 -3.24 -8.44
C VAL A 76 5.49 -3.32 -9.73
N ARG A 77 5.58 -2.22 -10.49
CA ARG A 77 6.31 -2.20 -11.76
C ARG A 77 7.80 -2.53 -11.61
N ARG A 78 8.46 -2.06 -10.55
CA ARG A 78 9.89 -2.38 -10.31
C ARG A 78 10.17 -3.83 -9.94
N ASN A 79 9.18 -4.52 -9.38
CA ASN A 79 9.33 -5.91 -8.97
C ASN A 79 8.83 -6.87 -10.06
N HIS A 80 7.90 -6.44 -10.91
CA HIS A 80 7.43 -7.22 -12.07
C HIS A 80 8.45 -7.25 -13.24
N ASP A 81 9.43 -6.33 -13.27
CA ASP A 81 10.55 -6.30 -14.25
C ASP A 81 11.74 -7.21 -13.84
N LYS A 82 11.64 -7.90 -12.70
CA LYS A 82 12.71 -8.79 -12.18
C LYS A 82 12.43 -10.28 -12.41
N ASP A 83 11.28 -10.62 -12.97
CA ASP A 83 10.93 -11.95 -13.48
C ASP A 83 11.19 -12.03 -14.99
#